data_AF-A0A942GCC9-F1
#
_entry.id   AF-A0A942GCC9-F1
#
_cell.length_a   1.000
_cell.length_b   1.000
_cell.length_c   1.000
_cell.angle_alpha   90.00
_cell.angle_beta   90.00
_cell.angle_gamma   90.00
#
_symmetry.space_group_name_H-M   'P 1'
#
loop_
_entity.id
_entity.type
_entity.pdbx_description
1 polymer ?
#
loop_
_entity_poly.entity_id
_entity_poly.type
_entity_poly.pdbx_seq_one_letter_code
_entity_poly.pdbx_strand_id
1 'polypeptide(L)'
;MPKTYTHGAQTGETAIATIHGLVAELGHVWHPRGQQDFGVDGEIELVDPVTRRALNKLLLAQVKGRSDLRGETSESFYFVCEQDHIDYWLNADVPVLLLVVKRATKEAWWKDVTSWFRDPAVRETGRVEFHKVSDRLELATTGLDWLALGAPSAAPAITTRTVPETLSTNLLPVTSFPEKLYFAPTNIKTFPQSRARLASHGRTRVPVSYLLLDEMIYSFESLKQPPLEVLCSGDVEVDESAGWAAGTEDQRYRFMRLLRMLLGREFSDLGYDREDRLNYFRPLDGAIDRVVKTPDGRKRTVVVNKGGYIRHHAAELRFVDVENEWFMAIQPEYRFTVDGYTKHWNAAALKSGIKRLERHGAVRSTLAFWSSYFSSNQLSLLDDAPPRRLRFGPVETVPIQVSYDDSTLPTKAAATDAALDDDTLDFL
;
A
#
# COMPACT_ATOMS: atom_id res chain seq x y z
N MET A 1 26.86 24.41 53.87
CA MET A 1 28.08 24.81 53.13
C MET A 1 27.72 25.96 52.20
N PRO A 2 28.51 27.05 52.15
CA PRO A 2 28.28 28.13 51.17
C PRO A 2 28.51 27.61 49.75
N LYS A 3 27.66 28.01 48.80
CA LYS A 3 27.85 27.70 47.37
C LYS A 3 28.97 28.59 46.84
N THR A 4 30.14 28.03 46.61
CA THR A 4 31.29 28.76 46.08
C THR A 4 31.21 28.83 44.56
N TYR A 5 31.14 30.05 44.02
CA TYR A 5 31.28 30.26 42.58
C TYR A 5 32.72 29.95 42.18
N THR A 6 32.93 28.89 41.40
CA THR A 6 34.26 28.41 41.06
C THR A 6 34.87 29.24 39.94
N HIS A 7 36.20 29.39 39.94
CA HIS A 7 36.92 30.10 38.88
C HIS A 7 36.69 29.47 37.49
N GLY A 8 36.41 28.16 37.45
CA GLY A 8 35.99 27.45 36.24
C GLY A 8 34.60 27.86 35.73
N ALA A 9 33.62 28.03 36.63
CA ALA A 9 32.29 28.53 36.27
C ALA A 9 32.35 29.96 35.72
N GLN A 10 33.12 30.85 36.36
CA GLN A 10 33.38 32.21 35.88
C GLN A 10 34.02 32.24 34.49
N THR A 11 34.94 31.30 34.25
CA THR A 11 35.66 31.17 32.99
C THR A 11 34.75 30.72 31.85
N GLY A 12 33.87 29.74 32.11
CA GLY A 12 32.87 29.29 31.15
C GLY A 12 31.89 30.41 30.77
N GLU A 13 31.35 31.09 31.77
CA GLU A 13 30.36 32.15 31.58
C GLU A 13 30.91 33.35 30.77
N THR A 14 32.16 33.74 31.01
CA THR A 14 32.82 34.81 30.25
C THR A 14 33.05 34.42 28.78
N ALA A 15 33.37 33.15 28.52
CA ALA A 15 33.55 32.65 27.16
C ALA A 15 32.21 32.61 26.40
N ILE A 16 31.14 32.12 27.06
CA ILE A 16 29.78 32.12 26.52
C ILE A 16 29.31 33.53 26.19
N ALA A 17 29.55 34.50 27.09
CA ALA A 17 29.21 35.90 26.85
C ALA A 17 29.94 36.49 25.62
N THR A 18 31.19 36.09 25.40
CA THR A 18 31.97 36.49 24.22
C THR A 18 31.37 35.90 22.94
N ILE A 19 31.05 34.60 22.95
CA ILE A 19 30.40 33.93 21.81
C ILE A 19 29.02 34.52 21.51
N HIS A 20 28.22 34.83 22.53
CA HIS A 20 26.91 35.45 22.34
C HIS A 20 27.03 36.79 21.58
N GLY A 21 28.01 37.63 21.95
CA GLY A 21 28.29 38.87 21.22
C GLY A 21 28.68 38.62 19.76
N LEU A 22 29.59 37.68 19.52
CA LEU A 22 30.06 37.35 18.16
C LEU A 22 28.94 36.75 17.29
N VAL A 23 28.08 35.89 17.84
CA VAL A 23 26.91 35.32 17.15
C VAL A 23 25.92 36.42 16.76
N ALA A 24 25.70 37.39 17.65
CA ALA A 24 24.84 38.54 17.37
C ALA A 24 25.44 39.45 16.29
N GLU A 25 26.76 39.68 16.30
CA GLU A 25 27.47 40.42 15.26
C GLU A 25 27.36 39.72 13.89
N LEU A 26 27.47 38.38 13.86
CA LEU A 26 27.21 37.54 12.69
C LEU A 26 25.75 37.59 12.22
N GLY A 27 24.86 38.21 13.00
CA GLY A 27 23.47 38.42 12.65
C GLY A 27 22.57 37.21 12.91
N HIS A 28 23.03 36.23 13.70
CA HIS A 28 22.30 35.04 14.12
C HIS A 28 21.82 35.16 15.59
N VAL A 29 20.98 34.22 16.03
CA VAL A 29 20.41 34.25 17.38
C VAL A 29 21.06 33.16 18.25
N TRP A 30 21.49 33.52 19.45
CA TRP A 30 22.02 32.60 20.45
C TRP A 30 20.97 32.25 21.50
N HIS A 31 20.69 30.96 21.68
CA HIS A 31 19.82 30.44 22.72
C HIS A 31 20.67 29.68 23.76
N PRO A 32 20.82 30.21 24.99
CA PRO A 32 21.62 29.55 26.01
C PRO A 32 20.93 28.28 26.52
N ARG A 33 21.71 27.20 26.68
CA ARG A 33 21.25 25.96 27.34
C ARG A 33 21.55 25.99 28.83
N GLY A 34 20.77 25.26 29.62
CA GLY A 34 20.78 25.34 31.09
C GLY A 34 22.02 24.68 31.70
N GLN A 35 22.30 24.97 32.97
CA GLN A 35 23.48 24.44 33.71
C GLN A 35 23.46 22.91 33.94
N GLN A 36 22.46 22.21 33.42
CA GLN A 36 22.19 20.78 33.61
C GLN A 36 22.26 20.00 32.29
N ASP A 37 22.77 20.62 31.22
CA ASP A 37 22.88 20.02 29.90
C ASP A 37 24.26 19.34 29.68
N PHE A 38 24.22 18.11 29.17
CA PHE A 38 25.39 17.27 28.95
C PHE A 38 26.12 17.70 27.67
N GLY A 39 27.25 18.41 27.79
CA GLY A 39 28.19 18.57 26.68
C GLY A 39 27.79 19.49 25.50
N VAL A 40 26.80 20.37 25.67
CA VAL A 40 26.43 21.46 24.74
C VAL A 40 26.04 22.69 25.56
N ASP A 41 26.62 23.86 25.27
CA ASP A 41 26.41 25.09 26.05
C ASP A 41 25.32 26.02 25.48
N GLY A 42 24.93 25.84 24.21
CA GLY A 42 23.86 26.61 23.60
C GLY A 42 23.54 26.20 22.17
N GLU A 43 22.54 26.87 21.62
CA GLU A 43 22.06 26.68 20.25
C GLU A 43 22.20 27.99 19.48
N ILE A 44 22.54 27.89 18.20
CA ILE A 44 22.62 29.01 17.27
C ILE A 44 21.50 28.83 16.25
N GLU A 45 20.51 29.73 16.29
CA GLU A 45 19.46 29.79 15.29
C GLU A 45 19.88 30.71 14.14
N LEU A 46 19.91 30.13 12.95
CA LEU A 46 20.38 30.80 11.75
C LEU A 46 19.32 31.76 11.21
N VAL A 47 19.80 32.88 10.69
CA VAL A 47 19.00 34.00 10.18
C VAL A 47 19.47 34.30 8.76
N ASP A 48 18.52 34.49 7.86
CA ASP A 48 18.80 34.91 6.48
C ASP A 48 19.47 36.30 6.46
N PRO A 49 20.67 36.44 5.88
CA PRO A 49 21.40 37.71 5.89
C PRO A 49 20.71 38.79 5.03
N VAL A 50 19.92 38.41 4.03
CA VAL A 50 19.20 39.32 3.12
C VAL A 50 17.83 39.67 3.68
N THR A 51 17.02 38.67 4.04
CA THR A 51 15.62 38.88 4.46
C THR A 51 15.47 39.15 5.96
N ARG A 52 16.53 38.90 6.75
CA ARG A 52 16.54 38.99 8.22
C ARG A 52 15.50 38.11 8.91
N ARG A 53 14.99 37.08 8.22
CA ARG A 53 14.05 36.10 8.76
C ARG A 53 14.81 34.96 9.45
N ALA A 54 14.31 34.53 10.60
CA ALA A 54 14.77 33.30 11.23
C ALA A 54 14.46 32.10 10.32
N LEU A 55 15.44 31.23 10.10
CA LEU A 55 15.32 30.10 9.17
C LEU A 55 14.80 28.82 9.84
N ASN A 56 14.63 28.83 11.17
CA ASN A 56 14.35 27.63 11.97
C ASN A 56 15.37 26.50 11.70
N LYS A 57 16.64 26.89 11.52
CA LYS A 57 17.79 26.00 11.34
C LYS A 57 18.73 26.20 12.52
N LEU A 58 19.07 25.13 13.20
CA LEU A 58 19.82 25.16 14.45
C LEU A 58 21.19 24.51 14.29
N LEU A 59 22.21 25.13 14.89
CA LEU A 59 23.51 24.52 15.15
C LEU A 59 23.68 24.41 16.67
N LEU A 60 24.17 23.28 17.16
CA LEU A 60 24.54 23.16 18.58
C LEU A 60 25.95 23.70 18.78
N ALA A 61 26.24 24.21 19.96
CA ALA A 61 27.52 24.84 20.25
C ALA A 61 28.06 24.42 21.63
N GLN A 62 29.27 23.86 21.65
CA GLN A 62 30.07 23.72 22.86
C GLN A 62 31.16 24.79 22.87
N VAL A 63 31.20 25.60 23.91
CA VAL A 63 32.14 26.68 24.14
C VAL A 63 33.19 26.29 25.17
N LYS A 64 34.47 26.50 24.84
CA LYS A 64 35.61 26.23 25.73
C LYS A 64 36.49 27.46 25.84
N GLY A 65 36.42 28.14 26.99
CA GLY A 65 37.33 29.23 27.33
C GLY A 65 38.71 28.73 27.75
N ARG A 66 39.79 29.35 27.24
CA ARG A 66 41.19 29.02 27.56
C ARG A 66 42.04 30.26 27.84
N SER A 67 42.96 30.17 28.79
CA SER A 67 44.05 31.16 28.96
C SER A 67 45.11 31.01 27.87
N ASP A 68 45.44 29.76 27.58
CA ASP A 68 46.54 29.29 26.78
C ASP A 68 46.05 28.19 25.83
N LEU A 69 46.59 28.17 24.61
CA LEU A 69 46.23 27.19 23.60
C LEU A 69 47.31 26.10 23.57
N ARG A 70 46.90 24.83 23.62
CA ARG A 70 47.85 23.71 23.59
C ARG A 70 48.43 23.54 22.19
N GLY A 71 49.74 23.32 22.12
CA GLY A 71 50.46 23.20 20.85
C GLY A 71 50.40 24.46 19.98
N GLU A 72 50.24 25.64 20.60
CA GLU A 72 50.13 26.89 19.88
C GLU A 72 51.41 27.23 19.11
N THR A 73 51.29 27.38 17.80
CA THR A 73 52.30 27.91 16.90
C THR A 73 51.84 29.26 16.34
N SER A 74 52.61 29.84 15.41
CA SER A 74 52.15 31.02 14.65
C SER A 74 50.92 30.72 13.78
N GLU A 75 50.70 29.47 13.39
CA GLU A 75 49.69 29.09 12.40
C GLU A 75 48.53 28.28 12.98
N SER A 76 48.76 27.49 14.03
CA SER A 76 47.79 26.52 14.50
C SER A 76 47.86 26.25 16.01
N PHE A 77 46.85 25.54 16.51
CA PHE A 77 46.82 24.93 17.83
C PHE A 77 45.89 23.72 17.81
N TYR A 78 45.80 22.98 18.91
CA TYR A 78 44.87 21.86 19.00
C TYR A 78 44.09 21.81 20.31
N PHE A 79 42.96 21.12 20.26
CA PHE A 79 42.11 20.82 21.40
C PHE A 79 41.93 19.30 21.53
N VAL A 80 42.01 18.79 22.76
CA VAL A 80 41.80 17.36 23.05
C VAL A 80 40.41 17.19 23.66
N CYS A 81 39.60 16.33 23.07
CA CYS A 81 38.25 15.99 23.47
C CYS A 81 38.23 14.60 24.12
N GLU A 82 37.39 14.43 25.14
CA GLU A 82 37.14 13.12 25.74
C GLU A 82 36.19 12.31 24.86
N GLN A 83 36.35 10.98 24.85
CA GLN A 83 35.58 10.11 23.97
C GLN A 83 34.06 10.24 24.20
N ASP A 84 33.62 10.34 25.45
CA ASP A 84 32.20 10.48 25.79
C ASP A 84 31.56 11.74 25.20
N HIS A 85 32.31 12.85 25.13
CA HIS A 85 31.85 14.08 24.47
C HIS A 85 31.75 13.90 22.96
N ILE A 86 32.73 13.24 22.33
CA ILE A 86 32.73 12.97 20.89
C ILE A 86 31.53 12.08 20.54
N ASP A 87 31.31 11.01 21.30
CA ASP A 87 30.20 10.08 21.12
C ASP A 87 28.86 10.80 21.30
N TYR A 88 28.76 11.70 22.28
CA TYR A 88 27.57 12.53 22.48
C TYR A 88 27.31 13.45 21.27
N TRP A 89 28.33 14.15 20.76
CA TRP A 89 28.18 15.06 19.62
C TRP A 89 27.83 14.33 18.31
N LEU A 90 28.36 13.12 18.09
CA LEU A 90 28.08 12.31 16.90
C LEU A 90 26.65 11.73 16.88
N ASN A 91 25.97 11.71 18.03
CA ASN A 91 24.56 11.31 18.13
C ASN A 91 23.58 12.48 17.91
N ALA A 92 24.06 13.70 17.68
CA ALA A 92 23.19 14.84 17.40
C ALA A 92 22.64 14.79 15.95
N ASP A 93 21.35 15.07 15.78
CA ASP A 93 20.69 15.16 14.46
C ASP A 93 21.03 16.46 13.69
N VAL A 94 21.73 17.39 14.34
CA VAL A 94 22.17 18.67 13.80
C VAL A 94 23.67 18.87 14.03
N PRO A 95 24.37 19.67 13.20
CA PRO A 95 25.80 19.92 13.39
C PRO A 95 26.09 20.53 14.76
N VAL A 96 27.18 20.07 15.37
CA VAL A 96 27.70 20.56 16.64
C VAL A 96 29.02 21.29 16.37
N LEU A 97 29.09 22.54 16.82
CA LEU A 97 30.27 23.39 16.73
C LEU A 97 31.07 23.34 18.03
N LEU A 98 32.38 23.13 17.92
CA LEU A 98 33.31 23.39 19.02
C LEU A 98 33.91 24.78 18.85
N LEU A 99 33.62 25.66 19.81
CA LEU A 99 34.06 27.04 19.86
C LEU A 99 35.13 27.21 20.94
N VAL A 100 36.34 27.60 20.55
CA VAL A 100 37.45 27.85 21.48
C VAL A 100 37.72 29.33 21.58
N VAL A 101 37.66 29.89 22.80
CA VAL A 101 37.88 31.33 23.04
C VAL A 101 39.16 31.54 23.85
N LYS A 102 40.10 32.32 23.30
CA LYS A 102 41.30 32.76 24.02
C LYS A 102 40.99 34.02 24.82
N ARG A 103 40.98 33.90 26.15
CA ARG A 103 40.46 34.93 27.05
C ARG A 103 41.19 36.27 26.99
N ALA A 104 42.51 36.24 26.84
CA ALA A 104 43.34 37.46 26.87
C ALA A 104 43.06 38.37 25.68
N THR A 105 42.83 37.79 24.50
CA THR A 105 42.62 38.52 23.24
C THR A 105 41.15 38.58 22.82
N LYS A 106 40.28 37.78 23.45
CA LYS A 106 38.88 37.54 23.06
C LYS A 106 38.72 37.00 21.63
N GLU A 107 39.79 36.43 21.07
CA GLU A 107 39.74 35.73 19.80
C GLU A 107 39.03 34.39 19.96
N ALA A 108 38.24 34.03 18.96
CA ALA A 108 37.50 32.77 18.92
C ALA A 108 37.77 32.01 17.63
N TRP A 109 37.80 30.68 17.74
CA TRP A 109 37.90 29.76 16.61
C TRP A 109 36.81 28.71 16.69
N TRP A 110 36.39 28.18 15.56
CA TRP A 110 35.28 27.24 15.48
C TRP A 110 35.59 26.07 14.55
N LYS A 111 34.99 24.90 14.84
CA LYS A 111 35.04 23.71 13.97
C LYS A 111 33.72 22.97 14.06
N ASP A 112 33.22 22.46 12.94
CA ASP A 112 32.17 21.44 12.93
C ASP A 112 32.75 20.10 13.40
N VAL A 113 32.49 19.75 14.66
CA VAL A 113 33.02 18.51 15.24
C VAL A 113 32.25 17.28 14.78
N THR A 114 31.00 17.45 14.33
CA THR A 114 30.19 16.36 13.79
C THR A 114 30.74 15.88 12.45
N SER A 115 31.18 16.79 11.58
CA SER A 115 31.90 16.43 10.36
C SER A 115 33.35 16.02 10.63
N TRP A 116 34.06 16.70 11.53
CA TRP A 116 35.47 16.43 11.82
C TRP A 116 35.72 15.00 12.33
N PHE A 117 34.89 14.53 13.27
CA PHE A 117 35.02 13.19 13.86
C PHE A 117 34.27 12.08 13.08
N ARG A 118 33.75 12.39 11.89
CA ARG A 118 33.15 11.38 11.00
C ARG A 118 34.20 10.39 10.47
N ASP A 119 35.45 10.84 10.33
CA ASP A 119 36.59 9.97 10.00
C ASP A 119 37.04 9.17 11.25
N PRO A 120 36.96 7.83 11.24
CA PRO A 120 37.39 7.00 12.36
C PRO A 120 38.85 7.22 12.77
N ALA A 121 39.75 7.49 11.82
CA ALA A 121 41.16 7.71 12.12
C ALA A 121 41.38 8.99 12.93
N VAL A 122 40.62 10.05 12.63
CA VAL A 122 40.64 11.31 13.38
C VAL A 122 39.98 11.11 14.75
N ARG A 123 38.87 10.37 14.81
CA ARG A 123 38.16 10.05 16.05
C ARG A 123 39.04 9.32 17.05
N GLU A 124 39.86 8.36 16.61
CA GLU A 124 40.81 7.65 17.49
C GLU A 124 41.83 8.58 18.15
N THR A 125 42.18 9.71 17.52
CA THR A 125 43.10 10.69 18.12
C THR A 125 42.45 11.55 19.20
N GLY A 126 41.12 11.70 19.18
CA GLY A 126 40.36 12.61 20.05
C GLY A 126 40.76 14.08 19.91
N ARG A 127 41.45 14.47 18.83
CA ARG A 127 42.06 15.80 18.66
C ARG A 127 41.37 16.60 17.55
N VAL A 128 41.09 17.87 17.84
CA VAL A 128 40.64 18.86 16.87
C VAL A 128 41.76 19.86 16.61
N GLU A 129 42.15 20.01 15.35
CA GLU A 129 43.17 20.98 14.94
C GLU A 129 42.54 22.26 14.41
N PHE A 130 43.05 23.39 14.90
CA PHE A 130 42.59 24.72 14.54
C PHE A 130 43.70 25.49 13.84
N HIS A 131 43.40 26.01 12.65
CA HIS A 131 44.21 26.98 11.94
C HIS A 131 43.77 28.39 12.30
N LYS A 132 44.70 29.22 12.76
CA LYS A 132 44.38 30.52 13.36
C LYS A 132 43.72 31.51 12.41
N VAL A 133 43.93 31.36 11.10
CA VAL A 133 43.38 32.22 10.06
C VAL A 133 42.06 31.67 9.52
N SER A 134 42.04 30.41 9.05
CA SER A 134 40.85 29.86 8.38
C SER A 134 39.74 29.50 9.34
N ASP A 135 40.06 29.05 10.56
CA ASP A 135 39.06 28.63 11.55
C ASP A 135 38.65 29.79 12.47
N ARG A 136 39.09 31.03 12.18
CA ARG A 136 38.76 32.20 13.01
C ARG A 136 37.29 32.54 12.86
N LEU A 137 36.64 32.80 14.00
CA LEU A 137 35.26 33.26 14.03
C LEU A 137 35.22 34.73 13.62
N GLU A 138 34.93 34.97 12.35
CA GLU A 138 34.92 36.31 11.74
C GLU A 138 33.70 36.55 10.85
N LEU A 139 33.22 37.80 10.87
CA LEU A 139 32.04 38.24 10.14
C LEU A 139 32.09 37.92 8.63
N ALA A 140 33.26 38.08 8.01
CA ALA A 140 33.40 38.01 6.56
C ALA A 140 33.25 36.59 5.97
N THR A 141 33.55 35.55 6.76
CA THR A 141 33.64 34.16 6.28
C THR A 141 32.64 33.24 6.98
N THR A 142 32.45 33.42 8.28
CA THR A 142 31.73 32.45 9.13
C THR A 142 30.23 32.38 8.80
N GLY A 143 29.59 33.51 8.50
CA GLY A 143 28.14 33.56 8.30
C GLY A 143 27.66 32.68 7.13
N LEU A 144 28.43 32.63 6.04
CA LEU A 144 28.09 31.78 4.89
C LEU A 144 28.33 30.30 5.17
N ASP A 145 29.42 29.98 5.87
CA ASP A 145 29.74 28.59 6.24
C ASP A 145 28.69 28.00 7.18
N TRP A 146 28.21 28.78 8.15
CA TRP A 146 27.15 28.34 9.06
C TRP A 146 25.80 28.16 8.36
N LEU A 147 25.47 29.03 7.39
CA LEU A 147 24.28 28.85 6.55
C LEU A 147 24.36 27.60 5.68
N ALA A 148 25.55 27.25 5.19
CA ALA A 148 25.80 26.01 4.45
C ALA A 148 25.70 24.78 5.37
N LEU A 149 26.23 24.85 6.59
CA LEU A 149 26.13 23.77 7.58
C LEU A 149 24.69 23.52 8.05
N GLY A 150 23.91 24.58 8.23
CA GLY A 150 22.48 24.47 8.56
C GLY A 150 21.58 24.18 7.36
N ALA A 151 22.11 24.16 6.13
CA ALA A 151 21.38 23.60 5.00
C ALA A 151 21.17 22.10 5.28
N PRO A 152 20.00 21.52 4.93
CA PRO A 152 19.79 20.10 5.14
C PRO A 152 20.96 19.36 4.48
N SER A 153 21.78 18.66 5.28
CA SER A 153 22.69 17.62 4.78
C SER A 153 21.78 16.74 3.96
N ALA A 154 21.91 16.80 2.63
CA ALA A 154 20.93 16.28 1.68
C ALA A 154 20.27 15.06 2.29
N ALA A 155 19.04 15.23 2.81
CA ALA A 155 18.28 14.11 3.35
C ALA A 155 18.45 13.03 2.29
N PRO A 156 18.88 11.79 2.64
CA PRO A 156 19.24 10.79 1.65
C PRO A 156 18.14 10.87 0.64
N ALA A 157 18.50 11.34 -0.57
CA ALA A 157 17.48 11.61 -1.55
C ALA A 157 16.76 10.28 -1.61
N ILE A 158 15.47 10.26 -1.24
CA ILE A 158 14.64 9.16 -1.66
C ILE A 158 14.64 9.37 -3.16
N THR A 159 15.69 8.87 -3.82
CA THR A 159 15.73 8.68 -5.24
C THR A 159 14.65 7.64 -5.36
N THR A 160 13.42 8.09 -5.61
CA THR A 160 12.34 7.25 -6.06
C THR A 160 12.87 6.67 -7.36
N ARG A 161 13.57 5.54 -7.26
CA ARG A 161 13.98 4.80 -8.43
C ARG A 161 12.68 4.29 -8.98
N THR A 162 12.16 5.01 -9.96
CA THR A 162 10.97 4.62 -10.71
C THR A 162 11.33 3.36 -11.47
N VAL A 163 11.00 2.22 -10.88
CA VAL A 163 11.10 0.95 -11.57
C VAL A 163 9.83 0.80 -12.40
N PRO A 164 9.91 0.49 -13.71
CA PRO A 164 8.73 0.10 -14.46
C PRO A 164 8.07 -1.11 -13.78
N GLU A 165 6.81 -0.97 -13.39
CA GLU A 165 6.03 -2.06 -12.81
C GLU A 165 4.84 -2.37 -13.71
N THR A 166 4.38 -3.62 -13.68
CA THR A 166 3.14 -4.04 -14.32
C THR A 166 2.13 -4.39 -13.23
N LEU A 167 1.09 -3.56 -13.09
CA LEU A 167 -0.01 -3.84 -12.17
C LEU A 167 -0.97 -4.84 -12.81
N SER A 168 -1.41 -5.82 -12.03
CA SER A 168 -2.55 -6.66 -12.42
C SER A 168 -3.84 -6.00 -11.94
N THR A 169 -4.81 -5.82 -12.84
CA THR A 169 -6.15 -5.33 -12.48
C THR A 169 -6.98 -6.43 -11.82
N ASN A 170 -8.27 -6.21 -11.61
CA ASN A 170 -9.23 -7.26 -11.27
C ASN A 170 -10.25 -7.51 -12.39
N LEU A 171 -9.91 -7.11 -13.62
CA LEU A 171 -10.76 -7.19 -14.80
C LEU A 171 -10.36 -8.39 -15.66
N LEU A 172 -11.31 -9.27 -15.93
CA LEU A 172 -11.15 -10.35 -16.90
C LEU A 172 -11.89 -9.98 -18.18
N PRO A 173 -11.23 -9.86 -19.34
CA PRO A 173 -11.90 -9.56 -20.60
C PRO A 173 -12.84 -10.70 -20.98
N VAL A 174 -14.06 -10.36 -21.40
CA VAL A 174 -15.02 -11.33 -21.93
C VAL A 174 -14.63 -11.62 -23.38
N THR A 175 -13.96 -12.75 -23.59
CA THR A 175 -13.39 -13.12 -24.91
C THR A 175 -14.38 -13.86 -25.80
N SER A 176 -15.45 -14.42 -25.24
CA SER A 176 -16.50 -15.10 -25.99
C SER A 176 -17.81 -15.09 -25.23
N PHE A 177 -18.90 -14.87 -25.95
CA PHE A 177 -20.28 -14.99 -25.50
C PHE A 177 -21.14 -15.52 -26.68
N PRO A 178 -22.35 -16.02 -26.44
CA PRO A 178 -23.19 -16.57 -27.51
C PRO A 178 -23.47 -15.55 -28.62
N GLU A 179 -23.31 -15.96 -29.88
CA GLU A 179 -23.43 -15.07 -31.05
C GLU A 179 -24.84 -14.50 -31.26
N LYS A 180 -25.86 -15.26 -30.87
CA LYS A 180 -27.27 -14.93 -31.12
C LYS A 180 -28.01 -14.64 -29.83
N LEU A 181 -28.87 -13.64 -29.91
CA LEU A 181 -29.84 -13.26 -28.90
C LEU A 181 -31.24 -13.51 -29.45
N TYR A 182 -32.07 -14.20 -28.67
CA TYR A 182 -33.46 -14.47 -28.99
C TYR A 182 -34.35 -13.67 -28.07
N PHE A 183 -35.43 -13.11 -28.60
CA PHE A 183 -36.45 -12.48 -27.78
C PHE A 183 -37.84 -12.65 -28.37
N ALA A 184 -38.84 -12.65 -27.49
CA ALA A 184 -40.24 -12.85 -27.86
C ALA A 184 -41.17 -12.28 -26.79
N PRO A 185 -42.42 -11.93 -27.14
CA PRO A 185 -43.46 -11.65 -26.16
C PRO A 185 -43.69 -12.83 -25.23
N THR A 186 -43.97 -12.55 -23.95
CA THR A 186 -44.33 -13.56 -22.96
C THR A 186 -45.40 -13.04 -22.00
N ASN A 187 -46.35 -13.90 -21.63
CA ASN A 187 -47.29 -13.63 -20.54
C ASN A 187 -46.75 -14.01 -19.15
N ILE A 188 -45.50 -14.48 -19.08
CA ILE A 188 -44.87 -14.94 -17.85
C ILE A 188 -44.17 -13.77 -17.16
N LYS A 189 -44.66 -13.39 -15.97
CA LYS A 189 -44.16 -12.22 -15.24
C LYS A 189 -43.07 -12.55 -14.21
N THR A 190 -42.99 -13.81 -13.76
CA THR A 190 -42.09 -14.20 -12.67
C THR A 190 -41.40 -15.54 -12.92
N PHE A 191 -40.22 -15.74 -12.33
CA PHE A 191 -39.51 -17.02 -12.42
C PHE A 191 -40.25 -18.23 -11.80
N PRO A 192 -41.02 -18.09 -10.71
CA PRO A 192 -41.92 -19.16 -10.27
C PRO A 192 -42.94 -19.57 -11.33
N GLN A 193 -43.56 -18.60 -12.02
CA GLN A 193 -44.49 -18.90 -13.12
C GLN A 193 -43.79 -19.59 -14.29
N SER A 194 -42.59 -19.13 -14.67
CA SER A 194 -41.82 -19.78 -15.74
C SER A 194 -41.47 -21.22 -15.39
N ARG A 195 -41.03 -21.49 -14.14
CA ARG A 195 -40.77 -22.85 -13.66
C ARG A 195 -42.01 -23.73 -13.68
N ALA A 196 -43.16 -23.22 -13.24
CA ALA A 196 -44.41 -23.95 -13.27
C ALA A 196 -44.83 -24.31 -14.71
N ARG A 197 -44.69 -23.36 -15.64
CA ARG A 197 -44.96 -23.56 -17.07
C ARG A 197 -44.03 -24.59 -17.70
N LEU A 198 -42.74 -24.55 -17.37
CA LEU A 198 -41.77 -25.54 -17.83
C LEU A 198 -42.11 -26.94 -17.27
N ALA A 199 -42.40 -27.03 -15.97
CA ALA A 199 -42.76 -28.28 -15.31
C ALA A 199 -44.04 -28.90 -15.90
N SER A 200 -45.07 -28.10 -16.22
CA SER A 200 -46.30 -28.60 -16.84
C SER A 200 -46.10 -29.19 -18.23
N HIS A 201 -44.97 -28.89 -18.88
CA HIS A 201 -44.56 -29.46 -20.17
C HIS A 201 -43.44 -30.52 -20.01
N GLY A 202 -43.28 -31.09 -18.81
CA GLY A 202 -42.31 -32.15 -18.52
C GLY A 202 -40.86 -31.68 -18.36
N ARG A 203 -40.62 -30.38 -18.17
CA ARG A 203 -39.28 -29.77 -18.14
C ARG A 203 -38.90 -29.36 -16.72
N THR A 204 -38.43 -30.32 -15.93
CA THR A 204 -38.25 -30.15 -14.47
C THR A 204 -36.84 -29.70 -14.05
N ARG A 205 -35.87 -29.65 -14.97
CA ARG A 205 -34.46 -29.30 -14.68
C ARG A 205 -33.87 -28.23 -15.61
N VAL A 206 -34.70 -27.31 -16.09
CA VAL A 206 -34.25 -26.24 -16.99
C VAL A 206 -33.62 -25.11 -16.17
N PRO A 207 -32.33 -24.80 -16.36
CA PRO A 207 -31.68 -23.71 -15.64
C PRO A 207 -32.24 -22.35 -16.12
N VAL A 208 -32.41 -21.43 -15.18
CA VAL A 208 -32.86 -20.06 -15.48
C VAL A 208 -31.72 -19.31 -16.16
N SER A 209 -31.77 -19.26 -17.49
CA SER A 209 -30.78 -18.63 -18.38
C SER A 209 -31.44 -17.65 -19.36
N TYR A 210 -32.54 -17.06 -18.93
CA TYR A 210 -33.36 -16.12 -19.68
C TYR A 210 -33.85 -14.99 -18.78
N LEU A 211 -33.99 -13.81 -19.37
CA LEU A 211 -34.48 -12.60 -18.74
C LEU A 211 -35.97 -12.43 -19.03
N LEU A 212 -36.75 -12.15 -18.00
CA LEU A 212 -38.15 -11.71 -18.11
C LEU A 212 -38.20 -10.23 -17.77
N LEU A 213 -38.56 -9.38 -18.73
CA LEU A 213 -38.60 -7.93 -18.58
C LEU A 213 -39.52 -7.31 -19.63
N ASP A 214 -40.31 -6.31 -19.25
CA ASP A 214 -41.19 -5.56 -20.16
C ASP A 214 -42.13 -6.43 -21.01
N GLU A 215 -42.72 -7.48 -20.39
CA GLU A 215 -43.58 -8.47 -21.08
C GLU A 215 -42.88 -9.24 -22.22
N MET A 216 -41.56 -9.23 -22.20
CA MET A 216 -40.69 -9.95 -23.13
C MET A 216 -39.82 -10.97 -22.39
N ILE A 217 -39.51 -12.08 -23.07
CA ILE A 217 -38.46 -13.01 -22.68
C ILE A 217 -37.25 -12.79 -23.59
N TYR A 218 -36.05 -12.72 -23.02
CA TYR A 218 -34.79 -12.64 -23.73
C TYR A 218 -33.89 -13.81 -23.33
N SER A 219 -33.17 -14.41 -24.27
CA SER A 219 -32.22 -15.49 -23.97
C SER A 219 -31.12 -15.59 -25.03
N PHE A 220 -29.96 -16.10 -24.63
CA PHE A 220 -28.95 -16.58 -25.56
C PHE A 220 -29.27 -17.97 -26.14
N GLU A 221 -30.26 -18.66 -25.57
CA GLU A 221 -30.75 -19.93 -26.08
C GLU A 221 -31.96 -19.74 -26.99
N SER A 222 -32.08 -20.67 -27.95
CA SER A 222 -33.18 -20.66 -28.90
C SER A 222 -34.52 -20.69 -28.16
N LEU A 223 -35.32 -19.65 -28.40
CA LEU A 223 -36.73 -19.60 -27.99
C LEU A 223 -37.65 -20.29 -29.01
N LYS A 224 -37.12 -20.76 -30.14
CA LYS A 224 -37.87 -21.49 -31.18
C LYS A 224 -37.96 -22.99 -30.92
N GLN A 225 -37.14 -23.50 -30.00
CA GLN A 225 -36.97 -24.92 -29.72
C GLN A 225 -37.08 -25.23 -28.22
N PRO A 226 -37.35 -26.49 -27.85
CA PRO A 226 -37.21 -26.96 -26.48
C PRO A 226 -35.86 -26.55 -25.86
N PRO A 227 -35.83 -26.13 -24.57
CA PRO A 227 -36.93 -26.14 -23.61
C PRO A 227 -37.62 -24.78 -23.37
N LEU A 228 -37.33 -23.72 -24.11
CA LEU A 228 -37.79 -22.36 -23.76
C LEU A 228 -38.97 -21.85 -24.57
N GLU A 229 -39.30 -22.48 -25.71
CA GLU A 229 -40.41 -22.09 -26.58
C GLU A 229 -41.77 -22.05 -25.87
N VAL A 230 -42.01 -22.90 -24.88
CA VAL A 230 -43.28 -22.91 -24.10
C VAL A 230 -43.51 -21.67 -23.24
N LEU A 231 -42.47 -20.84 -23.08
CA LEU A 231 -42.51 -19.56 -22.37
C LEU A 231 -42.90 -18.39 -23.30
N CYS A 232 -42.90 -18.59 -24.61
CA CYS A 232 -43.24 -17.54 -25.57
C CYS A 232 -44.76 -17.48 -25.79
N SER A 233 -45.29 -16.28 -26.00
CA SER A 233 -46.69 -16.04 -26.35
C SER A 233 -46.88 -15.40 -27.73
N GLY A 234 -45.78 -15.14 -28.45
CA GLY A 234 -45.79 -14.56 -29.79
C GLY A 234 -44.58 -15.00 -30.61
N ASP A 235 -44.34 -14.32 -31.72
CA ASP A 235 -43.24 -14.63 -32.63
C ASP A 235 -41.87 -14.39 -31.98
N VAL A 236 -40.91 -15.24 -32.38
CA VAL A 236 -39.53 -15.18 -31.88
C VAL A 236 -38.65 -14.45 -32.87
N GLU A 237 -38.10 -13.34 -32.41
CA GLU A 237 -37.10 -12.53 -33.09
C GLU A 237 -35.69 -12.96 -32.68
N VAL A 238 -34.72 -12.72 -33.58
CA VAL A 238 -33.32 -13.12 -33.41
C VAL A 238 -32.43 -12.00 -33.90
N ASP A 239 -31.52 -11.57 -33.03
CA ASP A 239 -30.49 -10.58 -33.32
C ASP A 239 -29.09 -11.12 -33.02
N GLU A 240 -28.08 -10.40 -33.49
CA GLU A 240 -26.69 -10.62 -33.10
C GLU A 240 -26.44 -10.03 -31.71
N SER A 241 -25.89 -10.85 -30.81
CA SER A 241 -25.53 -10.44 -29.45
C SER A 241 -24.51 -9.30 -29.44
N ALA A 242 -23.60 -9.25 -30.42
CA ALA A 242 -22.61 -8.19 -30.53
C ALA A 242 -23.26 -6.82 -30.76
N GLY A 243 -24.35 -6.76 -31.54
CA GLY A 243 -25.12 -5.52 -31.74
C GLY A 243 -25.75 -5.01 -30.45
N TRP A 244 -26.17 -5.92 -29.56
CA TRP A 244 -26.68 -5.56 -28.23
C TRP A 244 -25.58 -5.18 -27.25
N ALA A 245 -24.42 -5.83 -27.34
CA ALA A 245 -23.24 -5.54 -26.52
C ALA A 245 -22.68 -4.13 -26.78
N ALA A 246 -22.76 -3.64 -28.03
CA ALA A 246 -22.36 -2.30 -28.45
C ALA A 246 -23.55 -1.33 -28.67
N GLY A 247 -24.74 -1.73 -28.25
CA GLY A 247 -25.99 -1.04 -28.54
C GLY A 247 -26.29 0.15 -27.63
N THR A 248 -27.56 0.51 -27.55
CA THR A 248 -28.05 1.55 -26.63
C THR A 248 -27.82 1.17 -25.16
N GLU A 249 -27.90 2.13 -24.24
CA GLU A 249 -27.78 1.87 -22.80
C GLU A 249 -28.74 0.77 -22.31
N ASP A 250 -29.97 0.77 -22.82
CA ASP A 250 -31.00 -0.22 -22.49
C ASP A 250 -30.66 -1.62 -23.04
N GLN A 251 -30.15 -1.71 -24.28
CA GLN A 251 -29.66 -2.96 -24.85
C GLN A 251 -28.47 -3.52 -24.06
N ARG A 252 -27.48 -2.67 -23.75
CA ARG A 252 -26.31 -3.04 -22.95
C ARG A 252 -26.68 -3.50 -21.54
N TYR A 253 -27.67 -2.84 -20.93
CA TYR A 253 -28.21 -3.25 -19.63
C TYR A 253 -28.86 -4.65 -19.68
N ARG A 254 -29.70 -4.93 -20.68
CA ARG A 254 -30.31 -6.26 -20.86
C ARG A 254 -29.24 -7.32 -21.16
N PHE A 255 -28.27 -7.00 -22.02
CA PHE A 255 -27.13 -7.86 -22.35
C PHE A 255 -26.32 -8.23 -21.10
N MET A 256 -25.96 -7.25 -20.27
CA MET A 256 -25.27 -7.48 -18.99
C MET A 256 -26.04 -8.43 -18.07
N ARG A 257 -27.38 -8.27 -17.97
CA ARG A 257 -28.21 -9.16 -17.14
C ARG A 257 -28.22 -10.59 -17.69
N LEU A 258 -28.23 -10.75 -19.01
CA LEU A 258 -28.13 -12.05 -19.65
C LEU A 258 -26.76 -12.70 -19.43
N LEU A 259 -25.67 -11.94 -19.48
CA LEU A 259 -24.34 -12.45 -19.11
C LEU A 259 -24.30 -12.97 -17.67
N ARG A 260 -24.90 -12.25 -16.71
CA ARG A 260 -25.04 -12.73 -15.32
C ARG A 260 -25.80 -14.05 -15.21
N MET A 261 -26.87 -14.20 -15.99
CA MET A 261 -27.66 -15.44 -16.02
C MET A 261 -26.89 -16.59 -16.66
N LEU A 262 -26.16 -16.31 -17.74
CA LEU A 262 -25.29 -17.28 -18.40
C LEU A 262 -24.16 -17.74 -17.47
N LEU A 263 -23.54 -16.80 -16.73
CA LEU A 263 -22.53 -17.09 -15.73
C LEU A 263 -23.05 -18.07 -14.68
N GLY A 264 -24.22 -17.81 -14.08
CA GLY A 264 -24.81 -18.71 -13.08
C GLY A 264 -25.18 -20.10 -13.63
N ARG A 265 -25.42 -20.23 -14.94
CA ARG A 265 -25.64 -21.52 -15.61
C ARG A 265 -24.34 -22.27 -15.87
N GLU A 266 -23.31 -21.61 -16.40
CA GLU A 266 -22.05 -22.25 -16.81
C GLU A 266 -21.10 -22.51 -15.64
N PHE A 267 -21.32 -21.81 -14.51
CA PHE A 267 -20.62 -21.97 -13.24
C PHE A 267 -21.63 -22.38 -12.16
N SER A 268 -22.31 -23.51 -12.42
CA SER A 268 -23.42 -24.02 -11.60
C SER A 268 -23.01 -24.45 -10.20
N ASP A 269 -21.71 -24.57 -9.96
CA ASP A 269 -21.09 -24.86 -8.68
C ASP A 269 -20.93 -23.63 -7.77
N LEU A 270 -21.22 -22.43 -8.30
CA LEU A 270 -21.34 -21.19 -7.54
C LEU A 270 -22.80 -20.93 -7.16
N GLY A 271 -23.06 -20.64 -5.88
CA GLY A 271 -24.31 -20.05 -5.40
C GLY A 271 -24.27 -18.54 -5.55
N TYR A 272 -25.45 -17.90 -5.52
CA TYR A 272 -25.57 -16.44 -5.52
C TYR A 272 -26.36 -15.99 -4.31
N ASP A 273 -25.74 -15.17 -3.46
CA ASP A 273 -26.44 -14.45 -2.41
C ASP A 273 -26.99 -13.14 -2.96
N ARG A 274 -28.30 -12.95 -2.84
CA ARG A 274 -28.99 -11.74 -3.28
C ARG A 274 -28.80 -10.57 -2.32
N GLU A 275 -28.64 -10.84 -1.03
CA GLU A 275 -28.50 -9.81 -0.01
C GLU A 275 -27.14 -9.13 -0.15
N ASP A 276 -26.07 -9.92 -0.11
CA ASP A 276 -24.70 -9.41 -0.22
C ASP A 276 -24.22 -9.25 -1.68
N ARG A 277 -25.01 -9.72 -2.66
CA ARG A 277 -24.69 -9.72 -4.10
C ARG A 277 -23.40 -10.47 -4.46
N LEU A 278 -23.12 -11.55 -3.71
CA LEU A 278 -21.91 -12.35 -3.83
C LEU A 278 -22.17 -13.68 -4.52
N ASN A 279 -21.27 -14.07 -5.41
CA ASN A 279 -21.16 -15.45 -5.88
C ASN A 279 -20.26 -16.20 -4.90
N TYR A 280 -20.61 -17.42 -4.52
CA TYR A 280 -19.86 -18.19 -3.52
C TYR A 280 -19.81 -19.66 -3.90
N PHE A 281 -18.72 -20.36 -3.57
CA PHE A 281 -18.66 -21.80 -3.80
C PHE A 281 -19.66 -22.55 -2.91
N ARG A 282 -20.52 -23.36 -3.52
CA ARG A 282 -21.44 -24.22 -2.77
C ARG A 282 -20.67 -25.41 -2.17
N PRO A 283 -21.10 -25.93 -1.01
CA PRO A 283 -20.64 -27.24 -0.51
C PRO A 283 -20.92 -28.33 -1.55
N LEU A 284 -20.20 -29.45 -1.47
CA LEU A 284 -20.52 -30.65 -2.25
C LEU A 284 -21.62 -31.45 -1.53
N ASP A 285 -22.41 -32.19 -2.30
CA ASP A 285 -23.40 -33.10 -1.72
C ASP A 285 -22.70 -34.14 -0.84
N GLY A 286 -22.99 -34.11 0.46
CA GLY A 286 -22.41 -35.03 1.46
C GLY A 286 -21.06 -34.63 2.06
N ALA A 287 -20.42 -33.55 1.59
CA ALA A 287 -19.16 -33.04 2.16
C ALA A 287 -19.14 -31.51 2.26
N ILE A 288 -18.92 -31.01 3.49
CA ILE A 288 -18.88 -29.57 3.76
C ILE A 288 -17.56 -28.95 3.26
N ASP A 289 -16.45 -29.68 3.39
CA ASP A 289 -15.15 -29.21 2.91
C ASP A 289 -15.02 -29.47 1.40
N ARG A 290 -14.60 -28.45 0.66
CA ARG A 290 -14.47 -28.50 -0.79
C ARG A 290 -13.15 -27.90 -1.24
N VAL A 291 -12.39 -28.68 -2.00
CA VAL A 291 -11.14 -28.24 -2.64
C VAL A 291 -11.36 -28.10 -4.13
N VAL A 292 -10.99 -26.95 -4.69
CA VAL A 292 -10.97 -26.71 -6.14
C VAL A 292 -9.53 -26.75 -6.62
N LYS A 293 -9.30 -27.53 -7.68
CA LYS A 293 -8.03 -27.55 -8.40
C LYS A 293 -8.15 -26.66 -9.62
N THR A 294 -7.23 -25.73 -9.75
CA THR A 294 -7.10 -24.81 -10.89
C THR A 294 -6.30 -25.46 -12.03
N PRO A 295 -6.43 -24.99 -13.29
CA PRO A 295 -5.68 -25.50 -14.44
C PRO A 295 -4.16 -25.53 -14.25
N ASP A 296 -3.60 -24.56 -13.54
CA ASP A 296 -2.18 -24.47 -13.17
C ASP A 296 -1.78 -25.48 -12.07
N GLY A 297 -2.69 -26.36 -11.66
CA GLY A 297 -2.43 -27.44 -10.73
C GLY A 297 -2.55 -27.06 -9.25
N ARG A 298 -2.69 -25.76 -8.95
CA ARG A 298 -2.85 -25.26 -7.58
C ARG A 298 -4.20 -25.70 -7.01
N LYS A 299 -4.18 -26.10 -5.74
CA LYS A 299 -5.37 -26.47 -4.99
C LYS A 299 -5.72 -25.35 -4.03
N ARG A 300 -7.01 -25.09 -3.85
CA ARG A 300 -7.51 -24.17 -2.82
C ARG A 300 -8.76 -24.75 -2.17
N THR A 301 -8.79 -24.71 -0.85
CA THR A 301 -9.98 -25.05 -0.06
C THR A 301 -10.97 -23.89 -0.16
N VAL A 302 -12.03 -24.06 -0.95
CA VAL A 302 -13.02 -23.03 -1.24
C VAL A 302 -14.23 -23.07 -0.32
N VAL A 303 -14.48 -24.20 0.35
CA VAL A 303 -15.47 -24.32 1.41
C VAL A 303 -14.83 -25.08 2.56
N VAL A 304 -14.96 -24.59 3.78
CA VAL A 304 -14.39 -25.20 4.98
C VAL A 304 -15.32 -25.07 6.17
N ASN A 305 -15.50 -26.16 6.91
CA ASN A 305 -16.20 -26.18 8.18
C ASN A 305 -15.24 -25.79 9.33
N LYS A 306 -15.59 -24.77 10.10
CA LYS A 306 -14.80 -24.29 11.25
C LYS A 306 -15.40 -24.67 12.61
N GLY A 307 -16.31 -25.65 12.67
CA GLY A 307 -16.87 -26.16 13.93
C GLY A 307 -17.87 -25.22 14.63
N GLY A 308 -18.40 -24.25 13.89
CA GLY A 308 -19.40 -23.28 14.37
C GLY A 308 -19.98 -22.42 13.24
N TYR A 309 -19.22 -22.27 12.17
CA TYR A 309 -19.68 -21.72 10.89
C TYR A 309 -18.96 -22.43 9.74
N ILE A 310 -19.52 -22.29 8.54
CA ILE A 310 -18.92 -22.74 7.28
C ILE A 310 -18.49 -21.49 6.52
N ARG A 311 -17.21 -21.45 6.14
CA ARG A 311 -16.65 -20.37 5.34
C ARG A 311 -16.62 -20.79 3.88
N HIS A 312 -17.08 -19.90 3.02
CA HIS A 312 -17.05 -20.05 1.56
C HIS A 312 -16.21 -18.94 0.96
N HIS A 313 -15.30 -19.31 0.06
CA HIS A 313 -14.72 -18.38 -0.89
C HIS A 313 -15.84 -17.79 -1.74
N ALA A 314 -15.85 -16.47 -1.82
CA ALA A 314 -16.85 -15.71 -2.54
C ALA A 314 -16.20 -14.60 -3.37
N ALA A 315 -16.98 -14.03 -4.29
CA ALA A 315 -16.59 -12.86 -5.04
C ALA A 315 -17.84 -12.08 -5.47
N GLU A 316 -17.75 -10.76 -5.39
CA GLU A 316 -18.64 -9.92 -6.18
C GLU A 316 -18.16 -9.99 -7.64
N LEU A 317 -19.04 -10.45 -8.54
CA LEU A 317 -18.75 -10.57 -9.97
C LEU A 317 -19.64 -9.59 -10.71
N ARG A 318 -19.02 -8.60 -11.35
CA ARG A 318 -19.73 -7.53 -12.07
C ARG A 318 -19.24 -7.46 -13.50
N PHE A 319 -20.17 -7.57 -14.45
CA PHE A 319 -19.87 -7.22 -15.83
C PHE A 319 -19.87 -5.70 -15.98
N VAL A 320 -18.81 -5.17 -16.57
CA VAL A 320 -18.60 -3.75 -16.84
C VAL A 320 -18.17 -3.57 -18.29
N ASP A 321 -18.63 -2.49 -18.90
CA ASP A 321 -18.21 -2.03 -20.22
C ASP A 321 -17.17 -0.92 -20.01
N VAL A 322 -15.98 -1.10 -20.57
CA VAL A 322 -14.87 -0.14 -20.53
C VAL A 322 -14.40 0.05 -21.96
N GLU A 323 -14.54 1.27 -22.48
CA GLU A 323 -14.12 1.62 -23.85
C GLU A 323 -14.72 0.74 -24.96
N ASN A 324 -15.96 0.26 -24.78
CA ASN A 324 -16.69 -0.66 -25.66
C ASN A 324 -16.18 -2.11 -25.62
N GLU A 325 -15.39 -2.46 -24.61
CA GLU A 325 -15.00 -3.83 -24.32
C GLU A 325 -15.65 -4.30 -23.01
N TRP A 326 -16.13 -5.54 -23.00
CA TRP A 326 -16.77 -6.12 -21.83
C TRP A 326 -15.76 -6.85 -20.97
N PHE A 327 -15.79 -6.55 -19.68
CA PHE A 327 -14.99 -7.22 -18.66
C PHE A 327 -15.88 -7.78 -17.55
N MET A 328 -15.42 -8.84 -16.90
CA MET A 328 -15.91 -9.25 -15.59
C MET A 328 -14.93 -8.76 -14.52
N ALA A 329 -15.35 -7.77 -13.75
CA ALA A 329 -14.67 -7.33 -12.55
C ALA A 329 -14.89 -8.35 -11.42
N ILE A 330 -13.80 -8.76 -10.77
CA ILE A 330 -13.79 -9.70 -9.66
C ILE A 330 -13.38 -8.97 -8.38
N GLN A 331 -14.21 -9.03 -7.35
CA GLN A 331 -13.86 -8.53 -6.03
C GLN A 331 -13.94 -9.68 -5.02
N PRO A 332 -12.80 -10.31 -4.67
CA PRO A 332 -12.79 -11.44 -3.75
C PRO A 332 -13.32 -11.10 -2.36
N GLU A 333 -14.13 -12.00 -1.82
CA GLU A 333 -14.83 -11.83 -0.55
C GLU A 333 -15.06 -13.18 0.13
N TYR A 334 -15.63 -13.19 1.33
CA TYR A 334 -16.05 -14.41 2.01
C TYR A 334 -17.54 -14.39 2.34
N ARG A 335 -18.18 -15.56 2.22
CA ARG A 335 -19.52 -15.82 2.74
C ARG A 335 -19.42 -16.79 3.91
N PHE A 336 -20.21 -16.54 4.95
CA PHE A 336 -20.29 -17.40 6.13
C PHE A 336 -21.70 -17.92 6.30
N THR A 337 -21.83 -19.23 6.49
CA THR A 337 -23.12 -19.91 6.67
C THR A 337 -23.10 -20.83 7.89
N VAL A 338 -24.28 -21.24 8.36
CA VAL A 338 -24.41 -22.22 9.46
C VAL A 338 -24.37 -23.65 8.92
N ASP A 339 -25.02 -23.88 7.78
CA ASP A 339 -25.31 -25.21 7.20
C ASP A 339 -24.82 -25.36 5.74
N GLY A 340 -24.07 -24.38 5.24
CA GLY A 340 -23.61 -24.32 3.85
C GLY A 340 -24.46 -23.40 2.95
N TYR A 341 -25.62 -22.95 3.44
CA TYR A 341 -26.62 -22.22 2.65
C TYR A 341 -27.14 -20.98 3.39
N THR A 342 -27.56 -21.16 4.64
CA THR A 342 -28.15 -20.15 5.52
C THR A 342 -27.08 -19.23 6.08
N LYS A 343 -27.20 -17.93 5.81
CA LYS A 343 -26.24 -16.90 6.24
C LYS A 343 -26.02 -16.93 7.76
N HIS A 344 -24.77 -16.87 8.18
CA HIS A 344 -24.42 -16.83 9.60
C HIS A 344 -24.75 -15.44 10.18
N TRP A 345 -25.41 -15.41 11.34
CA TRP A 345 -25.87 -14.16 11.98
C TRP A 345 -24.74 -13.15 12.25
N ASN A 346 -23.54 -13.64 12.57
CA ASN A 346 -22.35 -12.83 12.83
C ASN A 346 -21.36 -12.73 11.65
N ALA A 347 -21.82 -12.94 10.40
CA ALA A 347 -20.96 -12.99 9.22
C ALA A 347 -20.06 -11.73 9.06
N ALA A 348 -20.57 -10.55 9.44
CA ALA A 348 -19.83 -9.29 9.33
C ALA A 348 -18.59 -9.26 10.24
N ALA A 349 -18.70 -9.74 11.48
CA ALA A 349 -17.57 -9.77 12.40
C ALA A 349 -16.51 -10.79 11.96
N LEU A 350 -16.93 -11.98 11.50
CA LEU A 350 -16.05 -13.01 10.96
C LEU A 350 -15.25 -12.48 9.75
N LYS A 351 -15.95 -11.83 8.80
CA LYS A 351 -15.33 -11.16 7.66
C LYS A 351 -14.29 -10.12 8.09
N SER A 352 -14.64 -9.25 9.03
CA SER A 352 -13.75 -8.21 9.54
C SER A 352 -12.50 -8.78 10.18
N GLY A 353 -12.62 -9.90 10.92
CA GLY A 353 -11.49 -10.63 11.49
C GLY A 353 -10.48 -11.06 10.43
N ILE A 354 -10.94 -11.74 9.38
CA ILE A 354 -10.06 -12.19 8.28
C ILE A 354 -9.43 -11.01 7.55
N LYS A 355 -10.22 -9.98 7.22
CA LYS A 355 -9.74 -8.80 6.47
C LYS A 355 -8.68 -7.99 7.21
N ARG A 356 -8.60 -8.08 8.54
CA ARG A 356 -7.53 -7.44 9.34
C ARG A 356 -6.19 -8.15 9.23
N LEU A 357 -6.21 -9.45 8.93
CA LEU A 357 -5.01 -10.28 8.82
C LEU A 357 -4.54 -10.43 7.37
N GLU A 358 -5.45 -10.32 6.39
CA GLU A 358 -5.14 -10.35 4.96
C GLU A 358 -4.22 -9.18 4.55
N ARG A 359 -3.01 -9.51 4.08
CA ARG A 359 -2.09 -8.58 3.42
C ARG A 359 -2.23 -8.63 1.90
N HIS A 360 -1.56 -7.71 1.20
CA HIS A 360 -1.59 -7.62 -0.27
C HIS A 360 -1.28 -8.94 -0.99
N GLY A 361 -0.33 -9.73 -0.49
CA GLY A 361 0.00 -11.05 -1.06
C GLY A 361 -1.17 -12.05 -1.04
N ALA A 362 -1.94 -12.08 0.05
CA ALA A 362 -3.12 -12.94 0.17
C ALA A 362 -4.22 -12.52 -0.81
N VAL A 363 -4.49 -11.21 -0.90
CA VAL A 363 -5.48 -10.66 -1.85
C VAL A 363 -5.11 -11.00 -3.30
N ARG A 364 -3.84 -10.81 -3.67
CA ARG A 364 -3.33 -11.14 -5.01
C ARG A 364 -3.46 -12.65 -5.30
N SER A 365 -3.14 -13.50 -4.33
CA SER A 365 -3.26 -14.95 -4.44
C SER A 365 -4.72 -15.38 -4.67
N THR A 366 -5.66 -14.78 -3.93
CA THR A 366 -7.10 -15.06 -4.08
C THR A 366 -7.64 -14.57 -5.42
N LEU A 367 -7.22 -13.39 -5.89
CA LEU A 367 -7.58 -12.89 -7.23
C LEU A 367 -7.03 -13.79 -8.34
N ALA A 368 -5.77 -14.22 -8.24
CA ALA A 368 -5.16 -15.14 -9.19
C ALA A 368 -5.90 -16.49 -9.23
N PHE A 369 -6.34 -16.99 -8.07
CA PHE A 369 -7.19 -18.18 -8.00
C PHE A 369 -8.50 -17.99 -8.76
N TRP A 370 -9.25 -16.92 -8.49
CA TRP A 370 -10.51 -16.64 -9.19
C TRP A 370 -10.29 -16.48 -10.70
N SER A 371 -9.23 -15.79 -11.11
CA SER A 371 -8.87 -15.67 -12.52
C SER A 371 -8.63 -17.02 -13.16
N SER A 372 -7.84 -17.89 -12.51
CA SER A 372 -7.52 -19.23 -13.02
C SER A 372 -8.79 -20.10 -13.06
N TYR A 373 -9.67 -19.98 -12.07
CA TYR A 373 -10.96 -20.68 -12.04
C TYR A 373 -11.88 -20.28 -13.20
N PHE A 374 -12.02 -18.99 -13.51
CA PHE A 374 -12.83 -18.55 -14.65
C PHE A 374 -12.17 -18.79 -16.01
N SER A 375 -10.84 -18.78 -16.05
CA SER A 375 -10.06 -19.14 -17.24
C SER A 375 -10.05 -20.65 -17.48
N SER A 376 -10.41 -21.45 -16.46
CA SER A 376 -10.50 -22.90 -16.59
C SER A 376 -11.63 -23.28 -17.54
N ASN A 377 -11.25 -23.63 -18.75
CA ASN A 377 -12.10 -24.43 -19.60
C ASN A 377 -12.04 -25.85 -19.02
N GLN A 378 -12.91 -26.19 -18.07
CA GLN A 378 -13.09 -27.58 -17.66
C GLN A 378 -13.69 -28.38 -18.84
N LEU A 379 -12.86 -28.62 -19.85
CA LEU A 379 -12.76 -29.91 -20.51
C LEU A 379 -11.75 -30.69 -19.67
N SER A 380 -12.22 -31.31 -18.58
CA SER A 380 -11.55 -32.54 -18.20
C SER A 380 -11.63 -33.44 -19.43
N LEU A 381 -10.52 -34.02 -19.89
CA LEU A 381 -10.53 -35.04 -20.95
C LEU A 381 -11.44 -36.25 -20.63
N LEU A 382 -11.96 -36.31 -19.40
CA LEU A 382 -12.89 -37.32 -18.87
C LEU A 382 -14.32 -36.78 -18.65
N ASP A 383 -14.56 -35.46 -18.80
CA ASP A 383 -15.89 -34.86 -18.71
C ASP A 383 -16.36 -34.50 -20.12
N ASP A 384 -17.35 -35.24 -20.65
CA ASP A 384 -18.03 -34.97 -21.94
C ASP A 384 -18.85 -33.65 -21.95
N ALA A 385 -18.51 -32.69 -21.08
CA ALA A 385 -19.21 -31.42 -20.98
C ALA A 385 -18.90 -30.53 -22.20
N PRO A 386 -19.92 -29.99 -22.88
CA PRO A 386 -19.69 -29.09 -24.01
C PRO A 386 -18.90 -27.86 -23.53
N PRO A 387 -18.04 -27.29 -24.39
CA PRO A 387 -17.25 -26.13 -24.02
C PRO A 387 -18.16 -24.96 -23.60
N ARG A 388 -17.72 -24.24 -22.57
CA ARG A 388 -18.42 -23.03 -22.09
C ARG A 388 -18.55 -22.00 -23.22
N ARG A 389 -19.73 -21.38 -23.29
CA ARG A 389 -20.06 -20.34 -24.28
C ARG A 389 -19.69 -18.94 -23.77
N LEU A 390 -19.57 -18.76 -22.46
CA LEU A 390 -19.00 -17.57 -21.84
C LEU A 390 -17.54 -17.83 -21.49
N ARG A 391 -16.63 -17.09 -22.10
CA ARG A 391 -15.19 -17.25 -21.88
C ARG A 391 -14.54 -15.95 -21.46
N PHE A 392 -13.48 -16.10 -20.68
CA PHE A 392 -12.72 -15.01 -20.13
C PHE A 392 -11.25 -15.15 -20.54
N GLY A 393 -10.60 -14.03 -20.81
CA GLY A 393 -9.16 -13.96 -20.98
C GLY A 393 -8.42 -13.81 -19.64
N PRO A 394 -7.09 -13.72 -19.68
CA PRO A 394 -6.29 -13.43 -18.49
C PRO A 394 -6.62 -12.04 -17.94
N VAL A 395 -6.32 -11.82 -16.66
CA VAL A 395 -6.50 -10.51 -16.03
C VAL A 395 -5.76 -9.42 -16.80
N GLU A 396 -6.41 -8.30 -17.06
CA GLU A 396 -5.76 -7.15 -17.68
C GLU A 396 -4.62 -6.61 -16.84
N THR A 397 -3.55 -6.18 -17.51
CA THR A 397 -2.36 -5.64 -16.87
C THR A 397 -2.06 -4.25 -17.37
N VAL A 398 -1.70 -3.35 -16.46
CA VAL A 398 -1.41 -1.95 -16.78
C VAL A 398 0.05 -1.68 -16.46
N PRO A 399 0.88 -1.35 -17.45
CA PRO A 399 2.24 -0.90 -17.19
C PRO A 399 2.20 0.50 -16.56
N ILE A 400 2.89 0.68 -15.45
CA ILE A 400 3.07 1.95 -14.78
C ILE A 400 4.56 2.32 -14.78
N GLN A 401 4.84 3.60 -15.06
CA GLN A 401 6.20 4.14 -15.10
C GLN A 401 6.72 4.54 -13.71
N VAL A 402 5.88 4.49 -12.68
CA VAL A 402 6.19 4.97 -11.34
C VAL A 402 5.73 3.92 -10.33
N SER A 403 6.65 3.08 -9.87
CA SER A 403 6.47 2.33 -8.62
C SER A 403 7.52 2.74 -7.58
N TYR A 404 7.17 2.53 -6.32
CA TYR A 404 8.11 2.68 -5.20
C TYR A 404 8.96 1.42 -5.10
N ASP A 405 10.27 1.60 -4.95
CA ASP A 405 11.15 0.48 -4.59
C ASP A 405 10.97 0.20 -3.09
N ASP A 406 10.13 -0.78 -2.76
CA ASP A 406 9.85 -1.20 -1.37
C ASP A 406 11.11 -1.59 -0.59
N SER A 407 12.22 -1.91 -1.28
CA SER A 407 13.52 -2.17 -0.62
C SER A 407 14.16 -0.92 0.01
N THR A 408 13.67 0.28 -0.36
CA THR A 408 14.13 1.57 0.19
C THR A 408 13.33 2.03 1.40
N LEU A 409 12.20 1.37 1.69
CA LEU A 409 11.47 1.60 2.93
C LEU A 409 12.24 0.96 4.08
N PRO A 410 12.37 1.63 5.24
CA PRO A 410 13.03 1.03 6.40
C PRO A 410 12.30 -0.26 6.78
N THR A 411 12.91 -1.39 6.47
CA THR A 411 12.39 -2.72 6.81
C THR A 411 12.22 -2.80 8.32
N LYS A 412 10.96 -2.82 8.77
CA LYS A 412 10.65 -3.39 10.08
C LYS A 412 11.19 -4.83 10.04
N ALA A 413 12.02 -5.19 11.02
CA ALA A 413 12.74 -6.46 11.08
C ALA A 413 11.89 -7.61 10.51
N ALA A 414 12.47 -8.30 9.53
CA ALA A 414 11.83 -9.35 8.75
C ALA A 414 11.11 -10.36 9.66
N ALA A 415 9.79 -10.20 9.79
CA ALA A 415 8.92 -11.34 9.96
C ALA A 415 8.91 -12.01 8.59
N THR A 416 9.47 -13.20 8.51
CA THR A 416 9.47 -14.06 7.32
C THR A 416 8.12 -14.01 6.63
N ASP A 417 8.07 -13.38 5.45
CA ASP A 417 7.02 -13.59 4.44
C ASP A 417 7.18 -15.02 3.88
N ALA A 418 6.96 -16.01 4.74
CA ALA A 418 6.42 -17.26 4.26
C ALA A 418 5.04 -16.90 3.69
N ALA A 419 4.77 -17.29 2.44
CA ALA A 419 3.43 -17.23 1.89
C ALA A 419 2.49 -17.86 2.92
N LEU A 420 1.75 -17.01 3.65
CA LEU A 420 0.72 -17.46 4.56
C LEU A 420 -0.32 -18.11 3.66
N ASP A 421 -0.24 -19.43 3.60
CA ASP A 421 -1.29 -20.23 2.98
C ASP A 421 -2.59 -19.89 3.71
N ASP A 422 -3.72 -19.88 3.01
CA ASP A 422 -5.03 -19.46 3.56
C ASP A 422 -5.38 -20.25 4.85
N ASP A 423 -4.82 -21.45 5.01
CA ASP A 423 -4.91 -22.31 6.20
C ASP A 423 -4.16 -21.78 7.44
N THR A 424 -3.21 -20.85 7.29
CA THR A 424 -2.42 -20.27 8.40
C THR A 424 -3.03 -18.99 8.99
N LEU A 425 -3.90 -18.31 8.25
CA LEU A 425 -4.70 -17.18 8.77
C LEU A 425 -5.84 -17.64 9.68
N ASP A 426 -6.02 -18.95 9.83
CA ASP A 426 -7.16 -19.58 10.51
C ASP A 426 -6.88 -20.03 11.96
N PHE A 427 -5.66 -19.82 12.46
CA PHE A 427 -5.23 -20.25 13.81
C PHE A 427 -4.85 -19.08 14.76
N LEU A 428 -5.12 -17.84 14.37
CA LEU A 428 -5.00 -16.62 15.20
C LEU A 428 -6.30 -15.83 15.13
#